data_AF-A0A3G6J0C9-F1
#
_entry.id   AF-A0A3G6J0C9-F1
#
_cell.length_a   1.000
_cell.length_b   1.000
_cell.length_c   1.000
_cell.angle_alpha   90.00
_cell.angle_beta   90.00
_cell.angle_gamma   90.00
#
_symmetry.space_group_name_H-M   'P 1'
#
loop_
_entity.id
_entity.type
_entity.pdbx_description
1 polymer ?
#
loop_
_entity_poly.entity_id
_entity_poly.type
_entity_poly.pdbx_seq_one_letter_code
_entity_poly.pdbx_strand_id
1 'polypeptide(L)'
;MHIRYSSTYGSTKAYAQQLAERLGTEALDCTHPIEGDGPVIVLGPVHGPKMPALQYVERHHLHKRTLAVVAVGMTDPAIAAEKDQMRHHLPEHVARFYVPGRLFYSELSHKHLNIMRSVVALLKAKPLKSPAEKALIAGFGKDIDHTDKAALEPIVRWATNA
;
A
#
# COMPACT_ATOMS: atom_id res chain seq x y z
N MET A 1 -2.37 18.45 8.97
CA MET A 1 -2.01 17.27 8.16
C MET A 1 -2.46 16.03 8.91
N HIS A 2 -3.08 15.06 8.23
CA HIS A 2 -3.58 13.84 8.86
C HIS A 2 -3.04 12.61 8.15
N ILE A 3 -2.45 11.67 8.90
CA ILE A 3 -1.98 10.40 8.34
C ILE A 3 -2.79 9.26 8.93
N ARG A 4 -3.36 8.41 8.07
CA ARG A 4 -4.08 7.19 8.44
C ARG A 4 -3.46 5.99 7.76
N TYR A 5 -3.35 4.87 8.47
CA TYR A 5 -2.82 3.65 7.88
C TYR A 5 -3.56 2.37 8.29
N SER A 6 -3.57 1.40 7.39
CA SER A 6 -3.90 0.01 7.73
C SER A 6 -2.66 -0.84 7.50
N SER A 7 -2.34 -1.75 8.43
CA SER A 7 -1.15 -2.60 8.31
C SER A 7 -1.44 -4.00 8.84
N THR A 8 -1.00 -5.03 8.11
CA THR A 8 -1.08 -6.42 8.57
C THR A 8 0.30 -6.95 8.97
N TYR A 9 1.32 -6.70 8.14
CA TYR A 9 2.69 -7.22 8.31
C TYR A 9 3.73 -6.10 8.46
N GLY A 10 3.32 -4.93 8.96
CA GLY A 10 4.24 -3.88 9.39
C GLY A 10 4.68 -2.87 8.33
N SER A 11 4.82 -3.24 7.05
CA SER A 11 5.38 -2.34 6.01
C SER A 11 4.66 -0.99 5.92
N THR A 12 3.33 -1.02 5.86
CA THR A 12 2.52 0.21 5.80
C THR A 12 2.66 1.06 7.07
N LYS A 13 2.72 0.42 8.23
CA LYS A 13 2.95 1.12 9.51
C LYS A 13 4.31 1.80 9.52
N ALA A 14 5.36 1.11 9.08
CA ALA A 14 6.71 1.66 9.02
C ALA A 14 6.79 2.87 8.07
N TYR A 15 6.12 2.82 6.92
CA TYR A 15 6.01 3.98 6.03
C TYR A 15 5.23 5.12 6.65
N ALA A 16 4.07 4.85 7.26
CA ALA A 16 3.24 5.87 7.88
C ALA A 16 3.99 6.60 9.01
N GLN A 17 4.72 5.86 9.85
CA GLN A 17 5.52 6.42 10.94
C GLN A 17 6.67 7.29 10.42
N GLN A 18 7.39 6.83 9.38
CA GLN A 18 8.45 7.63 8.78
C GLN A 18 7.93 8.89 8.08
N LEU A 19 6.76 8.79 7.43
CA LEU A 19 6.11 9.94 6.81
C LEU A 19 5.65 10.95 7.87
N ALA A 20 5.11 10.46 8.98
CA ALA A 20 4.74 11.28 10.14
C ALA A 20 5.94 12.02 10.73
N GLU A 21 7.07 11.33 10.93
CA GLU A 21 8.33 11.92 11.39
C GLU A 21 8.79 13.06 10.46
N ARG A 22 8.82 12.81 9.14
CA ARG A 22 9.23 13.82 8.15
C ARG A 22 8.32 15.03 8.06
N LEU A 23 7.03 14.86 8.38
CA LEU A 23 6.02 15.92 8.30
C LEU A 23 5.70 16.55 9.67
N GLY A 24 6.40 16.15 10.74
CA GLY A 24 6.18 16.69 12.09
C GLY A 24 4.76 16.45 12.61
N THR A 25 4.17 15.30 12.31
CA THR A 25 2.78 14.92 12.68
C THR A 25 2.75 13.51 13.29
N GLU A 26 1.57 13.04 13.68
CA GLU A 26 1.32 11.67 14.07
C GLU A 26 0.69 10.83 12.94
N ALA A 27 1.02 9.54 12.89
CA ALA A 27 0.33 8.53 12.09
C ALA A 27 -0.55 7.65 12.98
N LEU A 28 -1.86 7.70 12.74
CA LEU A 28 -2.84 6.86 13.43
C LEU A 28 -3.34 5.74 12.51
N ASP A 29 -3.76 4.62 13.07
CA ASP A 29 -4.36 3.57 12.25
C ASP A 29 -5.77 3.96 11.76
N CYS A 30 -6.28 3.23 10.75
CA CYS A 30 -7.61 3.43 10.18
C CYS A 30 -8.79 3.09 11.12
N THR A 31 -8.56 2.80 12.41
CA THR A 31 -9.65 2.73 13.40
C THR A 31 -9.99 4.11 13.97
N HIS A 32 -9.08 5.06 13.84
CA HIS A 32 -9.26 6.43 14.32
C HIS A 32 -9.93 7.29 13.23
N PRO A 33 -11.00 8.05 13.55
CA PRO A 33 -11.54 9.03 12.63
C PRO A 33 -10.53 10.16 12.37
N ILE A 34 -10.78 10.99 11.35
CA ILE A 34 -10.03 12.22 11.15
C ILE A 34 -10.86 13.38 11.70
N GLU A 35 -10.28 14.11 12.64
CA GLU A 35 -10.88 15.30 13.24
C GLU A 35 -10.19 16.56 12.68
N GLY A 36 -10.96 17.61 12.43
CA GLY A 36 -10.45 18.88 11.91
C GLY A 36 -10.04 18.87 10.43
N ASP A 37 -9.64 20.06 9.98
CA ASP A 37 -9.38 20.37 8.58
C ASP A 37 -7.93 20.04 8.15
N GLY A 38 -7.64 20.25 6.86
CA GLY A 38 -6.30 20.13 6.26
C GLY A 38 -6.13 18.95 5.29
N PRO A 39 -4.90 18.68 4.82
CA PRO A 39 -4.65 17.55 3.93
C PRO A 39 -4.66 16.20 4.66
N VAL A 40 -5.00 15.14 3.93
CA VAL A 40 -5.08 13.75 4.44
C VAL A 40 -4.24 12.82 3.58
N ILE A 41 -3.50 11.92 4.21
CA ILE A 41 -2.78 10.83 3.57
C ILE A 41 -3.28 9.50 4.15
N VAL A 42 -3.78 8.60 3.31
CA VAL A 42 -4.23 7.26 3.72
C VAL A 42 -3.37 6.19 3.08
N LEU A 43 -2.67 5.40 3.89
CA LEU A 43 -1.78 4.32 3.43
C LEU A 43 -2.41 2.95 3.69
N GLY A 44 -2.28 2.02 2.75
CA GLY A 44 -2.80 0.66 2.93
C GLY A 44 -2.10 -0.38 2.07
N PRO A 45 -2.02 -1.64 2.55
CA PRO A 45 -1.47 -2.72 1.77
C PRO A 45 -2.40 -3.08 0.61
N VAL A 46 -1.81 -3.63 -0.45
CA VAL A 46 -2.54 -4.23 -1.57
C VAL A 46 -2.65 -5.73 -1.33
N HIS A 47 -3.82 -6.21 -0.91
CA HIS A 47 -4.08 -7.63 -0.65
C HIS A 47 -5.10 -8.18 -1.66
N GLY A 48 -4.62 -8.71 -2.78
CA GLY A 48 -5.49 -9.17 -3.87
C GLY A 48 -6.43 -8.03 -4.33
N PRO A 49 -7.76 -8.22 -4.34
CA PRO A 49 -8.70 -7.18 -4.74
C PRO A 49 -9.00 -6.16 -3.62
N LYS A 50 -8.45 -6.34 -2.42
CA LYS A 50 -8.78 -5.50 -1.25
C LYS A 50 -7.65 -4.53 -0.96
N MET A 51 -8.03 -3.26 -0.83
CA MET A 51 -7.18 -2.20 -0.32
C MET A 51 -7.91 -1.46 0.81
N PRO A 52 -7.57 -1.73 2.10
CA PRO A 52 -8.25 -1.11 3.24
C PRO A 52 -8.26 0.42 3.23
N ALA A 53 -7.22 1.04 2.65
CA ALA A 53 -7.17 2.50 2.49
C ALA A 53 -8.33 3.04 1.64
N LEU A 54 -8.70 2.37 0.55
CA LEU A 54 -9.86 2.77 -0.27
C LEU A 54 -11.17 2.67 0.51
N GLN A 55 -11.32 1.60 1.30
CA GLN A 55 -12.51 1.41 2.15
C GLN A 55 -12.63 2.51 3.22
N TYR A 56 -11.50 2.91 3.79
CA TYR A 56 -11.45 4.01 4.76
C TYR A 56 -11.81 5.36 4.12
N VAL A 57 -11.24 5.65 2.94
CA VAL A 57 -11.56 6.86 2.16
C VAL A 57 -13.05 6.96 1.86
N GLU A 58 -13.66 5.85 1.41
CA GLU A 58 -15.08 5.81 1.09
C GLU A 58 -15.95 6.00 2.34
N ARG A 59 -15.69 5.23 3.39
CA ARG A 59 -16.45 5.27 4.65
C ARG A 59 -16.50 6.65 5.29
N HIS A 60 -15.41 7.41 5.17
CA HIS A 60 -15.29 8.74 5.77
C HIS A 60 -15.47 9.87 4.75
N HIS A 61 -15.91 9.56 3.53
CA HIS A 61 -16.16 10.53 2.45
C HIS A 61 -14.99 11.50 2.20
N LEU A 62 -13.75 11.00 2.28
CA LEU A 62 -12.54 11.82 2.25
C LEU A 62 -12.22 12.36 0.84
N HIS A 63 -12.93 11.90 -0.19
CA HIS A 63 -12.75 12.35 -1.57
C HIS A 63 -12.99 13.86 -1.77
N LYS A 64 -13.68 14.54 -0.84
CA LYS A 64 -13.91 15.99 -0.90
C LYS A 64 -12.76 16.82 -0.32
N ARG A 65 -11.75 16.17 0.27
CA ARG A 65 -10.60 16.83 0.89
C ARG A 65 -9.39 16.81 -0.04
N THR A 66 -8.41 17.64 0.28
CA THR A 66 -7.04 17.47 -0.22
C THR A 66 -6.51 16.12 0.27
N LEU A 67 -6.53 15.12 -0.62
CA LEU A 67 -6.35 13.72 -0.27
C LEU A 67 -5.23 13.09 -1.12
N ALA A 68 -4.36 12.34 -0.44
CA ALA A 68 -3.46 11.38 -1.03
C ALA A 68 -3.78 9.96 -0.54
N VAL A 69 -3.74 8.99 -1.45
CA VAL A 69 -3.87 7.56 -1.14
C VAL A 69 -2.60 6.84 -1.58
N VAL A 70 -2.03 6.05 -0.67
CA VAL A 70 -0.76 5.35 -0.87
C VAL A 70 -0.98 3.85 -0.83
N ALA A 71 -0.73 3.18 -1.94
CA ALA A 71 -0.70 1.73 -2.04
C ALA A 71 0.68 1.20 -1.63
N VAL A 72 0.71 0.22 -0.71
CA VAL A 72 1.93 -0.49 -0.31
C VAL A 72 1.85 -1.92 -0.83
N GLY A 73 2.77 -2.34 -1.71
CA GLY A 73 2.67 -3.67 -2.33
C GLY A 73 3.97 -4.22 -2.90
N MET A 74 3.90 -5.36 -3.57
CA MET A 74 5.06 -6.11 -4.08
C MET A 74 5.24 -6.02 -5.60
N THR A 75 4.49 -5.16 -6.28
CA THR A 75 4.61 -4.90 -7.71
C THR A 75 5.84 -4.01 -7.94
N ASP A 76 6.56 -4.27 -9.03
CA ASP A 76 7.61 -3.36 -9.50
C ASP A 76 7.08 -1.91 -9.57
N PRO A 77 7.79 -0.92 -9.01
CA PRO A 77 7.31 0.46 -8.96
C PRO A 77 6.97 1.08 -10.33
N ALA A 78 7.72 0.75 -11.39
CA ALA A 78 7.44 1.28 -12.73
C ALA A 78 6.14 0.69 -13.28
N ILE A 79 5.93 -0.61 -13.11
CA ILE A 79 4.69 -1.29 -13.49
C ILE A 79 3.51 -0.77 -12.66
N ALA A 80 3.71 -0.52 -11.35
CA ALA A 80 2.67 -0.02 -10.47
C ALA A 80 2.25 1.41 -10.85
N ALA A 81 3.22 2.27 -11.20
CA ALA A 81 2.96 3.62 -11.67
C ALA A 81 2.21 3.64 -13.00
N GLU A 82 2.59 2.79 -13.96
CA GLU A 82 1.90 2.67 -15.25
C GLU A 82 0.45 2.20 -15.10
N LYS A 83 0.24 1.15 -14.29
CA LYS A 83 -1.09 0.58 -14.11
C LYS A 83 -2.02 1.44 -13.28
N ASP A 84 -1.47 2.18 -12.32
CA ASP A 84 -2.19 2.93 -11.30
C ASP A 84 -3.50 2.26 -10.88
N GLN A 85 -3.37 1.19 -10.11
CA GLN A 85 -4.50 0.35 -9.70
C GLN A 85 -5.61 1.10 -8.96
N MET A 86 -5.37 2.33 -8.49
CA MET A 86 -6.35 3.15 -7.77
C MET A 86 -7.15 4.06 -8.69
N ARG A 87 -6.78 4.19 -9.97
CA ARG A 87 -7.37 5.13 -10.93
C ARG A 87 -8.88 5.04 -11.08
N HIS A 88 -9.41 3.84 -11.08
CA HIS A 88 -10.85 3.61 -11.26
C HIS A 88 -11.63 3.66 -9.94
N HIS A 89 -10.93 3.77 -8.81
CA HIS A 89 -11.53 3.79 -7.47
C HIS A 89 -11.55 5.19 -6.84
N LEU A 90 -10.74 6.12 -7.34
CA LEU A 90 -10.58 7.44 -6.79
C LEU A 90 -10.80 8.51 -7.88
N PRO A 91 -11.42 9.65 -7.53
CA PRO A 91 -11.49 10.80 -8.44
C PRO A 91 -10.10 11.27 -8.91
N GLU A 92 -10.05 11.90 -10.09
CA GLU A 92 -8.78 12.30 -10.71
C GLU A 92 -7.95 13.27 -9.85
N HIS A 93 -8.61 14.15 -9.07
CA HIS A 93 -7.94 15.13 -8.22
C HIS A 93 -7.27 14.52 -6.98
N VAL A 94 -7.55 13.25 -6.65
CA VAL A 94 -6.92 12.56 -5.54
C VAL A 94 -5.51 12.13 -5.95
N ALA A 95 -4.52 12.55 -5.16
CA ALA A 95 -3.14 12.13 -5.37
C ALA A 95 -2.98 10.64 -5.07
N ARG A 96 -2.35 9.91 -5.98
CA ARG A 96 -2.21 8.46 -5.93
C ARG A 96 -0.73 8.11 -5.95
N PHE A 97 -0.29 7.36 -4.94
CA PHE A 97 1.10 6.94 -4.81
C PHE A 97 1.21 5.44 -4.61
N TYR A 98 2.36 4.90 -5.02
CA TYR A 98 2.74 3.53 -4.78
C TYR A 98 4.11 3.49 -4.11
N VAL A 99 4.25 2.68 -3.06
CA VAL A 99 5.54 2.40 -2.44
C VAL A 99 5.76 0.88 -2.32
N PRO A 100 6.97 0.38 -2.59
CA PRO A 100 7.26 -1.04 -2.53
C PRO A 100 7.27 -1.53 -1.07
N GLY A 101 6.71 -2.71 -0.82
CA GLY A 101 6.58 -3.33 0.49
C GLY A 101 7.55 -4.48 0.72
N ARG A 102 7.34 -5.19 1.83
CA ARG A 102 7.99 -6.47 2.12
C ARG A 102 6.96 -7.59 2.23
N LEU A 103 7.38 -8.80 1.91
CA LEU A 103 6.64 -10.04 2.11
C LEU A 103 7.56 -11.05 2.82
N PHE A 104 7.43 -11.13 4.14
CA PHE A 104 8.16 -12.11 4.94
C PHE A 104 7.27 -13.32 5.16
N TYR A 105 7.59 -14.43 4.49
CA TYR A 105 6.84 -15.69 4.61
C TYR A 105 6.96 -16.27 6.02
N SER A 106 8.08 -16.00 6.71
CA SER A 106 8.29 -16.35 8.12
C SER A 106 7.29 -15.68 9.07
N GLU A 107 6.78 -14.50 8.70
CA GLU A 107 5.82 -13.73 9.51
C GLU A 107 4.35 -13.98 9.11
N LEU A 108 4.09 -14.72 8.01
CA LEU A 108 2.72 -14.97 7.57
C LEU A 108 1.94 -15.85 8.55
N SER A 109 0.66 -15.51 8.74
CA SER A 109 -0.24 -16.39 9.47
C SER A 109 -0.48 -17.67 8.65
N HIS A 110 -0.81 -18.78 9.32
CA HIS A 110 -1.14 -20.03 8.62
C HIS A 110 -2.21 -19.85 7.54
N LYS A 111 -3.20 -18.98 7.79
CA LYS A 111 -4.25 -18.63 6.82
C LYS A 111 -3.67 -17.96 5.58
N HIS A 112 -2.87 -16.90 5.73
CA HIS A 112 -2.29 -16.19 4.59
C HIS A 112 -1.24 -17.05 3.87
N LEU A 113 -0.47 -17.86 4.60
CA LEU A 113 0.48 -18.81 4.02
C LEU A 113 -0.25 -19.85 3.14
N ASN A 114 -1.38 -20.39 3.59
CA ASN A 114 -2.17 -21.33 2.80
C ASN A 114 -2.77 -20.67 1.54
N ILE A 115 -3.23 -19.43 1.62
CA ILE A 115 -3.66 -18.66 0.45
C ILE A 115 -2.50 -18.52 -0.55
N MET A 116 -1.31 -18.14 -0.08
CA MET A 116 -0.13 -18.01 -0.93
C MET A 116 0.28 -19.36 -1.56
N ARG A 117 0.18 -20.46 -0.82
CA ARG A 117 0.39 -21.82 -1.37
C ARG A 117 -0.56 -22.11 -2.53
N SER A 118 -1.84 -21.83 -2.37
CA SER A 118 -2.85 -22.03 -3.42
C SER A 118 -2.58 -21.15 -4.64
N VAL A 119 -2.24 -19.87 -4.44
CA VAL A 119 -1.87 -18.95 -5.53
C VAL A 119 -0.66 -19.48 -6.30
N VAL A 120 0.39 -19.88 -5.59
CA VAL A 120 1.61 -20.42 -6.23
C VAL A 120 1.34 -21.73 -6.95
N ALA A 121 0.52 -22.63 -6.40
CA ALA A 121 0.13 -23.87 -7.06
C ALA A 121 -0.63 -23.60 -8.37
N LEU A 122 -1.59 -22.67 -8.36
CA LEU A 122 -2.33 -22.27 -9.55
C LEU A 122 -1.40 -21.65 -10.61
N LEU A 123 -0.50 -20.75 -10.20
CA LEU A 123 0.45 -20.13 -11.11
C LEU A 123 1.42 -21.15 -11.71
N LYS A 124 1.87 -22.14 -10.93
CA LYS A 124 2.72 -23.24 -11.44
C LYS A 124 2.02 -24.03 -12.54
N ALA A 125 0.71 -24.28 -12.41
CA ALA A 125 -0.09 -24.97 -13.41
C ALA A 125 -0.38 -24.15 -14.68
N LYS A 126 -0.31 -22.81 -14.62
CA LYS A 126 -0.54 -21.92 -15.77
C LYS A 126 0.55 -22.09 -16.85
N PRO A 127 0.21 -22.34 -18.14
CA PRO A 127 1.22 -22.61 -19.18
C PRO A 127 2.10 -21.40 -19.52
N LEU A 128 1.51 -20.20 -19.62
CA LEU A 128 2.21 -18.95 -19.90
C LEU A 128 2.24 -18.06 -18.66
N LYS A 129 3.43 -17.86 -18.10
CA LYS A 129 3.66 -17.05 -16.89
C LYS A 129 4.36 -15.75 -17.25
N SER A 130 3.82 -14.63 -16.78
CA SER A 130 4.47 -13.32 -16.82
C SER A 130 5.72 -13.28 -15.94
N PRO A 131 6.62 -12.29 -16.13
CA PRO A 131 7.78 -12.10 -15.26
C PRO A 131 7.41 -11.99 -13.77
N ALA A 132 6.36 -11.25 -13.43
CA ALA A 132 5.87 -11.11 -12.06
C ALA A 132 5.39 -12.45 -11.47
N GLU A 133 4.70 -13.28 -12.25
CA GLU A 133 4.26 -14.62 -11.82
C GLU A 133 5.45 -15.56 -11.59
N LYS A 134 6.48 -15.50 -12.46
CA LYS A 134 7.72 -16.27 -12.27
C LYS A 134 8.47 -15.83 -11.00
N ALA A 135 8.57 -14.52 -10.75
CA ALA A 135 9.19 -13.98 -9.55
C ALA A 135 8.47 -14.43 -8.28
N LEU A 136 7.13 -14.38 -8.27
CA LEU A 136 6.32 -14.85 -7.14
C LEU A 136 6.55 -16.34 -6.84
N ILE A 137 6.61 -17.18 -7.88
CA ILE A 137 6.89 -18.62 -7.71
C ILE A 137 8.30 -18.85 -7.15
N ALA A 138 9.32 -18.15 -7.69
CA ALA A 138 10.71 -18.32 -7.28
C ALA A 138 10.99 -17.78 -5.86
N GLY A 139 10.25 -16.76 -5.44
CA GLY A 139 10.32 -16.15 -4.12
C GLY A 139 9.50 -16.86 -3.05
N PHE A 140 8.65 -17.83 -3.43
CA PHE A 140 7.75 -18.48 -2.48
C PHE A 140 8.50 -19.16 -1.34
N GLY A 141 8.14 -18.80 -0.09
CA GLY A 141 8.74 -19.34 1.13
C GLY A 141 10.02 -18.64 1.57
N LYS A 142 10.42 -17.54 0.90
CA LYS A 142 11.60 -16.74 1.26
C LYS A 142 11.16 -15.35 1.67
N ASP A 143 11.78 -14.80 2.70
CA ASP A 143 11.53 -13.42 3.10
C ASP A 143 12.09 -12.45 2.05
N ILE A 144 11.25 -11.54 1.58
CA ILE A 144 11.57 -10.57 0.53
C ILE A 144 11.28 -9.17 1.06
N ASP A 145 12.29 -8.31 1.05
CA ASP A 145 12.17 -6.89 1.39
C ASP A 145 12.47 -6.03 0.17
N HIS A 146 11.49 -5.23 -0.25
CA HIS A 146 11.67 -4.20 -1.27
C HIS A 146 11.36 -2.81 -0.73
N THR A 147 11.22 -2.65 0.59
CA THR A 147 10.93 -1.34 1.17
C THR A 147 12.03 -0.33 0.83
N ASP A 148 11.60 0.86 0.44
CA ASP A 148 12.47 1.96 0.05
C ASP A 148 11.96 3.26 0.66
N LYS A 149 12.74 3.80 1.60
CA LYS A 149 12.44 5.05 2.29
C LYS A 149 12.47 6.26 1.34
N ALA A 150 13.18 6.18 0.23
CA ALA A 150 13.22 7.25 -0.77
C ALA A 150 11.88 7.35 -1.53
N ALA A 151 11.11 6.25 -1.61
CA ALA A 151 9.79 6.25 -2.22
C ALA A 151 8.76 7.15 -1.50
N LEU A 152 9.05 7.62 -0.28
CA LEU A 152 8.22 8.61 0.43
C LEU A 152 8.43 10.05 -0.08
N GLU A 153 9.51 10.33 -0.81
CA GLU A 153 9.87 11.70 -1.23
C GLU A 153 8.77 12.40 -2.04
N PRO A 154 8.12 11.77 -3.04
CA PRO A 154 7.02 12.40 -3.77
C PRO A 154 5.81 12.71 -2.87
N ILE A 155 5.58 11.89 -1.83
CA ILE A 155 4.47 12.04 -0.90
C ILE A 155 4.72 13.22 0.04
N VAL A 156 5.95 13.35 0.54
CA VAL A 156 6.38 14.51 1.35
C VAL A 156 6.22 15.79 0.55
N ARG A 157 6.71 15.82 -0.70
CA ARG A 157 6.57 16.99 -1.58
C ARG A 157 5.12 17.36 -1.84
N TRP A 158 4.25 16.39 -2.08
CA TRP A 158 2.82 16.64 -2.20
C TRP A 158 2.28 17.28 -0.93
N ALA A 159 2.60 16.71 0.23
CA ALA A 159 2.12 17.13 1.53
C ALA A 159 2.55 18.55 1.91
N THR A 160 3.75 18.99 1.51
CA THR A 160 4.26 20.34 1.79
C THR A 160 3.69 21.42 0.87
N ASN A 161 3.09 21.03 -0.26
CA ASN A 161 2.49 21.96 -1.24
C ASN A 161 0.95 21.92 -1.21
N ALA A 162 0.36 21.17 -0.28
CA ALA A 162 -1.06 20.87 -0.19
C ALA A 162 -1.84 21.81 0.74
#